data_AF-A0A2N3V3T7-F1
#
_entry.id   AF-A0A2N3V3T7-F1
#
_cell.length_a   1.000
_cell.length_b   1.000
_cell.length_c   1.000
_cell.angle_alpha   90.00
_cell.angle_beta   90.00
_cell.angle_gamma   90.00
#
_symmetry.space_group_name_H-M   'P 1'
#
loop_
_entity.id
_entity.type
_entity.pdbx_description
1 polymer ?
#
loop_
_entity_poly.entity_id
_entity_poly.type
_entity_poly.pdbx_seq_one_letter_code
_entity_poly.pdbx_strand_id
1 'polypeptide(L)'
;MVKLFKGIFDSAAPAEVLERTPSYQDFVLIDWYDEGKAKAQNHGASETGLKTCIGKIYHNHKEILRQDEIEQEKAKQPFRVKLREYMMKNEVYHNRLEKIKHVEVPKIEEKIEALQEEIREMKRNPQDFIGDKVGKAGFVIGTIILTFLTVYLFIFYSSASFSAFFKEFTVGELGVANSIFDAQALSKAYKDGFTELVLILTIPFVFLGLGYLIHKFQEVKGWGKYPKIVMLIAVTFIFDAILAYEITEKIYNIKAENSFDDIPPYTVAMAFQSVNFWLIIFAGFVVYLVWGLVFDFVMEAYGKLDQLSVIVKAKKEEIAKKEEQLHKLDEETDKLNNIIGSNNTEIEKLKTILDHSDIIKPKELEHSLMRFLDGWLEFLNFNSRDETARQNAHNLVVEFIQMNVKPMEALAQDNEK
;
A
#
# COMPACT_ATOMS: atom_id res chain seq x y z
N MET A 1 -39.83 80.01 -5.75
CA MET A 1 -41.23 79.62 -6.04
C MET A 1 -41.44 78.25 -5.40
N VAL A 2 -41.80 78.08 -4.13
CA VAL A 2 -42.88 78.67 -3.30
C VAL A 2 -44.23 78.62 -4.00
N LYS A 3 -45.00 77.59 -3.61
CA LYS A 3 -46.46 77.36 -3.66
C LYS A 3 -46.79 76.03 -4.32
N LEU A 4 -46.99 74.99 -3.51
CA LEU A 4 -48.21 74.17 -3.49
C LEU A 4 -48.08 73.07 -2.42
N PHE A 5 -47.94 73.49 -1.15
CA PHE A 5 -48.30 72.70 0.02
C PHE A 5 -49.62 73.27 0.55
N LYS A 6 -50.75 72.72 0.11
CA LYS A 6 -52.06 72.93 0.75
C LYS A 6 -53.01 71.81 0.33
N GLY A 7 -52.97 70.72 1.10
CA GLY A 7 -53.76 69.52 0.88
C GLY A 7 -53.38 68.45 1.91
N ILE A 8 -53.24 68.87 3.17
CA ILE A 8 -53.05 68.01 4.33
C ILE A 8 -54.21 68.34 5.27
N PHE A 9 -54.91 67.30 5.73
CA PHE A 9 -56.04 67.28 6.67
C PHE A 9 -57.43 67.62 6.10
N ASP A 10 -58.10 66.60 5.55
CA ASP A 10 -59.46 66.22 5.98
C ASP A 10 -59.94 64.94 5.26
N SER A 11 -59.66 63.79 5.86
CA SER A 11 -60.55 62.63 5.90
C SER A 11 -59.97 61.62 6.89
N ALA A 12 -60.35 61.75 8.16
CA ALA A 12 -60.18 60.66 9.11
C ALA A 12 -61.11 59.51 8.66
N ALA A 13 -60.56 58.57 7.90
CA ALA A 13 -61.14 57.24 7.80
C ALA A 13 -61.18 56.66 9.23
N PRO A 14 -62.28 56.01 9.66
CA PRO A 14 -62.28 55.32 10.94
C PRO A 14 -61.12 54.33 10.95
N ALA A 15 -60.28 54.39 11.97
CA ALA A 15 -59.29 53.35 12.21
C ALA A 15 -60.04 52.01 12.28
N GLU A 16 -59.83 51.15 11.28
CA GLU A 16 -60.10 49.73 11.45
C GLU A 16 -59.34 49.32 12.71
N VAL A 17 -60.09 48.93 13.74
CA VAL A 17 -59.55 48.22 14.89
C VAL A 17 -59.02 46.92 14.32
N LEU A 18 -57.73 46.89 13.99
CA LEU A 18 -56.99 45.66 13.77
C LEU A 18 -57.21 44.83 15.04
N GLU A 19 -58.09 43.82 14.97
CA GLU A 19 -58.19 42.79 15.98
C GLU A 19 -56.78 42.23 16.14
N ARG A 20 -56.17 42.50 17.31
CA ARG A 20 -54.84 41.99 17.64
C ARG A 20 -54.95 40.47 17.63
N THR A 21 -54.30 39.82 16.67
CA THR A 21 -54.19 38.36 16.65
C THR A 21 -53.61 37.92 18.01
N PRO A 22 -54.27 36.98 18.74
CA PRO A 22 -53.80 36.57 20.05
C PRO A 22 -52.38 36.03 19.92
N SER A 23 -51.45 36.51 20.77
CA SER A 23 -50.10 35.94 20.80
C SER A 23 -50.12 34.58 21.45
N TYR A 24 -49.17 33.71 21.08
CA TYR A 24 -48.98 32.45 21.78
C TYR A 24 -48.70 32.64 23.28
N GLN A 25 -48.04 33.75 23.65
CA GLN A 25 -47.82 34.09 25.04
C GLN A 25 -49.15 34.39 25.77
N ASP A 26 -50.14 34.95 25.08
CA ASP A 26 -51.48 35.16 25.64
C ASP A 26 -52.18 33.81 25.90
N PHE A 27 -51.97 32.79 25.04
CA PHE A 27 -52.50 31.43 25.23
C PHE A 27 -51.89 30.71 26.44
N VAL A 28 -50.57 30.84 26.64
CA VAL A 28 -49.85 30.21 27.76
C VAL A 28 -50.20 30.88 29.10
N LEU A 29 -50.52 32.18 29.08
CA LEU A 29 -50.91 32.95 30.26
C LEU A 29 -52.39 32.77 30.66
N ILE A 30 -53.20 32.09 29.85
CA ILE A 30 -54.56 31.70 30.25
C ILE A 30 -54.47 30.86 31.52
N ASP A 31 -55.24 31.21 32.55
CA ASP A 31 -55.40 30.34 33.70
C ASP A 31 -56.31 29.17 33.34
N TRP A 32 -55.69 28.15 32.74
CA TRP A 32 -56.39 26.96 32.28
C TRP A 32 -57.13 26.24 33.40
N TYR A 33 -56.70 26.40 34.66
CA TYR A 33 -57.40 25.85 35.82
C TYR A 33 -58.78 26.48 36.01
N ASP A 34 -58.83 27.82 36.07
CA ASP A 34 -60.09 28.55 36.21
C ASP A 34 -61.01 28.37 34.99
N GLU A 35 -60.44 28.35 33.78
CA GLU A 35 -61.18 28.00 32.57
C GLU A 35 -61.73 26.57 32.61
N GLY A 36 -60.95 25.60 33.09
CA GLY A 36 -61.39 24.22 33.30
C GLY A 36 -62.61 24.12 34.20
N LYS A 37 -62.57 24.82 35.34
CA LYS A 37 -63.66 24.89 36.31
C LYS A 37 -64.91 25.55 35.73
N ALA A 38 -64.75 26.69 35.06
CA ALA A 38 -65.86 27.44 34.45
C ALA A 38 -66.52 26.68 33.29
N LYS A 39 -65.73 26.02 32.44
CA LYS A 39 -66.26 25.19 31.34
C LYS A 39 -66.94 23.91 31.86
N ALA A 40 -66.42 23.31 32.93
CA ALA A 40 -67.09 22.20 33.60
C ALA A 40 -68.50 22.60 34.09
N GLN A 41 -68.63 23.79 34.66
CA GLN A 41 -69.92 24.35 35.06
C GLN A 41 -70.87 24.54 33.87
N ASN A 42 -70.40 25.20 32.81
CA ASN A 42 -71.21 25.52 31.64
C ASN A 42 -71.66 24.29 30.84
N HIS A 43 -70.86 23.22 30.83
CA HIS A 43 -71.16 21.97 30.13
C HIS A 43 -71.76 20.88 31.03
N GLY A 44 -72.15 21.22 32.27
CA GLY A 44 -72.73 20.29 33.23
C GLY A 44 -71.81 19.10 33.55
N ALA A 45 -70.50 19.31 33.45
CA ALA A 45 -69.44 18.33 33.59
C ALA A 45 -69.65 17.04 32.77
N SER A 46 -70.16 17.17 31.54
CA SER A 46 -70.37 16.07 30.62
C SER A 46 -69.07 15.62 29.93
N GLU A 47 -68.91 14.32 29.69
CA GLU A 47 -67.75 13.76 28.98
C GLU A 47 -67.62 14.32 27.55
N THR A 48 -68.75 14.52 26.85
CA THR A 48 -68.78 15.15 25.52
C THR A 48 -68.32 16.61 25.56
N GLY A 49 -68.69 17.34 26.60
CA GLY A 49 -68.22 18.72 26.83
C GLY A 49 -66.72 18.77 27.04
N LEU A 50 -66.17 17.86 27.85
CA LEU A 50 -64.73 17.75 28.08
C LEU A 50 -63.96 17.46 26.79
N LYS A 51 -64.39 16.47 25.99
CA LYS A 51 -63.78 16.16 24.67
C LYS A 51 -63.75 17.36 23.74
N THR A 52 -64.84 18.12 23.71
CA THR A 52 -64.95 19.32 22.86
C THR A 52 -63.98 20.41 23.33
N CYS A 53 -63.86 20.61 24.65
CA CYS A 53 -62.97 21.62 25.21
C CYS A 53 -61.50 21.28 24.97
N ILE A 54 -61.05 20.04 25.25
CA ILE A 54 -59.66 19.66 25.02
C ILE A 54 -59.29 19.65 23.53
N GLY A 55 -60.22 19.26 22.65
CA GLY A 55 -60.04 19.35 21.20
C GLY A 55 -59.89 20.81 20.73
N LYS A 56 -60.65 21.73 21.35
CA LYS A 56 -60.52 23.17 21.10
C LYS A 56 -59.20 23.74 21.60
N ILE A 57 -58.76 23.36 22.81
CA ILE A 57 -57.45 23.78 23.37
C ILE A 57 -56.33 23.31 22.44
N TYR A 58 -56.37 22.05 22.01
CA TYR A 58 -55.43 21.47 21.05
C TYR A 58 -55.39 22.23 19.72
N HIS A 59 -56.55 22.47 19.10
CA HIS A 59 -56.62 23.17 17.83
C HIS A 59 -56.18 24.64 17.95
N ASN A 60 -56.63 25.33 19.00
CA ASN A 60 -56.23 26.70 19.27
C ASN A 60 -54.73 26.83 19.51
N HIS A 61 -54.12 25.91 20.27
CA HIS A 61 -52.67 25.88 20.48
C HIS A 61 -51.91 25.80 19.15
N LYS A 62 -52.36 24.91 18.25
CA LYS A 62 -51.76 24.74 16.92
C LYS A 62 -51.94 25.97 16.04
N GLU A 63 -53.15 26.52 15.98
CA GLU A 63 -53.46 27.67 15.12
C GLU A 63 -52.79 28.96 15.60
N ILE A 64 -52.77 29.20 16.91
CA ILE A 64 -52.09 30.37 17.51
C ILE A 64 -50.58 30.27 17.30
N LEU A 65 -49.98 29.10 17.55
CA LEU A 65 -48.56 28.89 17.25
C LEU A 65 -48.25 29.08 15.77
N ARG A 66 -49.13 28.66 14.86
CA ARG A 66 -48.91 28.82 13.42
C ARG A 66 -48.94 30.29 12.99
N GLN A 67 -49.79 31.09 13.63
CA GLN A 67 -49.94 32.52 13.33
C GLN A 67 -48.90 33.39 14.05
N ASP A 68 -48.32 32.93 15.16
CA ASP A 68 -47.25 33.62 15.89
C ASP A 68 -45.88 33.35 15.24
N GLU A 69 -45.55 34.15 14.23
CA GLU A 69 -44.29 34.06 13.48
C GLU A 69 -43.05 34.14 14.38
N ILE A 70 -43.11 34.91 15.47
CA ILE A 70 -41.99 35.10 16.40
C ILE A 70 -41.71 33.79 17.15
N GLU A 71 -42.75 33.14 17.66
CA GLU A 71 -42.59 31.87 18.37
C GLU A 71 -42.26 30.71 17.42
N GLN A 72 -42.76 30.72 16.18
CA GLN A 72 -42.30 29.77 15.14
C GLN A 72 -40.82 29.94 14.82
N GLU A 73 -40.34 31.17 14.63
CA GLU A 73 -38.92 31.40 14.35
C GLU A 73 -38.03 30.97 15.52
N LYS A 74 -38.44 31.24 16.77
CA LYS A 74 -37.74 30.72 17.95
C LYS A 74 -37.70 29.19 17.96
N ALA A 75 -38.81 28.54 17.65
CA ALA A 75 -38.90 27.08 17.62
C ALA A 75 -38.09 26.45 16.46
N LYS A 76 -37.96 27.15 15.33
CA LYS A 76 -37.16 26.73 14.16
C LYS A 76 -35.66 27.00 14.31
N GLN A 77 -35.26 27.90 15.21
CA GLN A 77 -33.86 28.27 15.44
C GLN A 77 -32.88 27.09 15.67
N PRO A 78 -33.15 26.07 16.51
CA PRO A 78 -32.24 24.94 16.68
C PRO A 78 -32.00 24.16 15.37
N PHE A 79 -33.03 24.02 14.54
CA PHE A 79 -32.92 23.36 13.23
C PHE A 79 -32.09 24.19 12.24
N ARG A 80 -32.23 25.53 12.25
CA ARG A 80 -31.38 26.43 11.44
C ARG A 80 -29.90 26.33 11.84
N VAL A 81 -29.61 26.19 13.14
CA VAL A 81 -28.25 26.01 13.65
C VAL A 81 -27.67 24.66 13.21
N LYS A 82 -28.40 23.55 13.42
CA LYS A 82 -27.98 22.22 12.95
C LYS A 82 -27.76 22.18 11.43
N LEU A 83 -28.64 22.80 10.66
CA LEU A 83 -28.51 22.92 9.20
C LEU A 83 -27.18 23.60 8.81
N ARG A 84 -26.90 24.75 9.42
CA ARG A 84 -25.65 25.48 9.16
C ARG A 84 -24.42 24.67 9.54
N GLU A 85 -24.49 23.93 10.64
CA GLU A 85 -23.39 23.07 11.09
C GLU A 85 -23.10 21.96 10.07
N TYR A 86 -24.12 21.26 9.57
CA TYR A 86 -23.94 20.23 8.54
C TYR A 86 -23.41 20.82 7.23
N MET A 87 -23.90 21.99 6.81
CA MET A 87 -23.39 22.68 5.62
C MET A 87 -21.91 23.05 5.75
N MET A 88 -21.50 23.61 6.90
CA MET A 88 -20.11 23.97 7.17
C MET A 88 -19.19 22.72 7.21
N LYS A 89 -19.66 21.62 7.83
CA LYS A 89 -18.94 20.34 7.82
C LYS A 89 -18.73 19.83 6.38
N ASN A 90 -19.77 19.87 5.55
CA ASN A 90 -19.66 19.46 4.15
C ASN A 90 -18.72 20.34 3.33
N GLU A 91 -18.71 21.65 3.57
CA GLU A 91 -17.75 22.56 2.93
C GLU A 91 -16.30 22.17 3.26
N VAL A 92 -16.01 21.88 4.54
CA VAL A 92 -14.68 21.39 4.97
C VAL A 92 -14.32 20.07 4.28
N TYR A 93 -15.26 19.12 4.19
CA TYR A 93 -15.02 17.84 3.53
C TYR A 93 -14.83 17.98 2.02
N HIS A 94 -15.58 18.85 1.35
CA HIS A 94 -15.39 19.16 -0.06
C HIS A 94 -14.02 19.78 -0.33
N ASN A 95 -13.59 20.74 0.50
CA ASN A 95 -12.25 21.32 0.39
C ASN A 95 -11.13 20.27 0.58
N ARG A 96 -11.33 19.31 1.49
CA ARG A 96 -10.39 18.18 1.67
C ARG A 96 -10.36 17.29 0.44
N LEU A 97 -11.52 16.95 -0.14
CA LEU A 97 -11.62 16.16 -1.38
C LEU A 97 -10.93 16.85 -2.56
N GLU A 98 -11.14 18.15 -2.73
CA GLU A 98 -10.46 18.91 -3.79
C GLU A 98 -8.94 18.89 -3.60
N LYS A 99 -8.47 19.06 -2.36
CA LYS A 99 -7.04 18.98 -2.06
C LYS A 99 -6.46 17.59 -2.37
N ILE A 100 -7.16 16.52 -2.01
CA ILE A 100 -6.72 15.15 -2.33
C ILE A 100 -6.64 14.98 -3.86
N LYS A 101 -7.71 15.31 -4.57
CA LYS A 101 -7.86 15.07 -6.01
C LYS A 101 -6.95 15.93 -6.89
N HIS A 102 -6.75 17.20 -6.53
CA HIS A 102 -6.05 18.17 -7.39
C HIS A 102 -4.62 18.47 -6.94
N VAL A 103 -4.24 18.08 -5.73
CA VAL A 103 -2.90 18.38 -5.19
C VAL A 103 -2.16 17.11 -4.77
N GLU A 104 -2.75 16.26 -3.94
CA GLU A 104 -2.03 15.13 -3.35
C GLU A 104 -1.88 13.96 -4.34
N VAL A 105 -2.97 13.56 -5.02
CA VAL A 105 -2.94 12.49 -6.02
C VAL A 105 -2.00 12.82 -7.19
N PRO A 106 -2.13 13.98 -7.88
CA PRO A 106 -1.25 14.28 -9.02
C PRO A 106 0.22 14.35 -8.63
N LYS A 107 0.53 14.86 -7.42
CA LYS A 107 1.90 14.94 -6.91
C LYS A 107 2.51 13.56 -6.62
N ILE A 108 1.70 12.59 -6.21
CA ILE A 108 2.17 11.22 -6.00
C ILE A 108 2.32 10.51 -7.35
N GLU A 109 1.38 10.69 -8.27
CA GLU A 109 1.45 10.16 -9.64
C GLU A 109 2.67 10.68 -10.40
N GLU A 110 2.96 11.99 -10.36
CA GLU A 110 4.15 12.58 -10.97
C GLU A 110 5.44 11.95 -10.43
N LYS A 111 5.49 11.67 -9.12
CA LYS A 111 6.64 10.99 -8.50
C LYS A 111 6.76 9.54 -8.93
N ILE A 112 5.63 8.83 -9.08
CA ILE A 112 5.63 7.46 -9.60
C ILE A 112 6.14 7.48 -11.05
N GLU A 113 5.65 8.40 -11.88
CA GLU A 113 6.07 8.53 -13.27
C GLU A 113 7.57 8.87 -13.37
N ALA A 114 8.07 9.79 -12.55
CA ALA A 114 9.50 10.10 -12.48
C ALA A 114 10.34 8.87 -12.10
N LEU A 115 9.93 8.10 -11.08
CA LEU A 115 10.63 6.87 -10.69
C LEU A 115 10.55 5.79 -11.79
N GLN A 116 9.42 5.67 -12.47
CA GLN A 116 9.25 4.75 -13.60
C GLN A 116 10.13 5.16 -14.78
N GLU A 117 10.24 6.46 -15.07
CA GLU A 117 11.11 6.99 -16.10
C GLU A 117 12.58 6.73 -15.76
N GLU A 118 13.00 7.00 -14.53
CA GLU A 118 14.35 6.64 -14.07
C GLU A 118 14.63 5.14 -14.26
N ILE A 119 13.67 4.25 -13.93
CA ILE A 119 13.79 2.80 -14.19
C ILE A 119 13.90 2.50 -15.69
N ARG A 120 13.15 3.17 -16.55
CA ARG A 120 13.25 3.02 -18.01
C ARG A 120 14.61 3.49 -18.51
N GLU A 121 15.09 4.64 -18.04
CA GLU A 121 16.40 5.19 -18.38
C GLU A 121 17.52 4.26 -17.91
N MET A 122 17.49 3.75 -16.67
CA MET A 122 18.46 2.77 -16.18
C MET A 122 18.48 1.48 -17.00
N LYS A 123 17.34 1.04 -17.53
CA LYS A 123 17.28 -0.15 -18.41
C LYS A 123 17.81 0.15 -19.81
N ARG A 124 17.56 1.34 -20.35
CA ARG A 124 18.00 1.77 -21.68
C ARG A 124 19.50 2.09 -21.70
N ASN A 125 19.96 2.81 -20.69
CA ASN A 125 21.32 3.31 -20.52
C ASN A 125 21.89 2.91 -19.14
N PRO A 126 22.13 1.61 -18.88
CA PRO A 126 22.71 1.18 -17.61
C PRO A 126 24.11 1.76 -17.35
N GLN A 127 24.80 2.22 -18.40
CA GLN A 127 26.12 2.88 -18.33
C GLN A 127 26.11 4.14 -17.47
N ASP A 128 25.04 4.94 -17.54
CA ASP A 128 24.98 6.23 -16.86
C ASP A 128 24.90 6.07 -15.33
N PHE A 129 24.52 4.87 -14.88
CA PHE A 129 24.30 4.55 -13.48
C PHE A 129 25.37 3.61 -12.88
N ILE A 130 26.08 2.85 -13.71
CA ILE A 130 26.99 1.76 -13.25
C ILE A 130 28.37 1.83 -13.91
N GLY A 131 28.49 2.61 -14.99
CA GLY A 131 29.70 2.67 -15.79
C GLY A 131 29.85 1.47 -16.73
N ASP A 132 30.15 1.80 -17.98
CA ASP A 132 30.52 0.94 -19.10
C ASP A 132 29.47 -0.08 -19.63
N LYS A 133 29.51 -0.24 -20.96
CA LYS A 133 28.48 -0.87 -21.82
C LYS A 133 28.57 -2.40 -21.84
N VAL A 134 29.65 -2.93 -21.30
CA VAL A 134 30.14 -4.29 -21.57
C VAL A 134 29.54 -5.34 -20.63
N GLY A 135 28.85 -4.94 -19.55
CA GLY A 135 28.40 -5.85 -18.49
C GLY A 135 27.55 -7.02 -18.97
N LYS A 136 26.45 -6.82 -19.71
CA LYS A 136 25.55 -7.93 -20.09
C LYS A 136 26.09 -8.82 -21.20
N ALA A 137 26.49 -8.24 -22.33
CA ALA A 137 27.00 -9.00 -23.47
C ALA A 137 28.34 -9.67 -23.13
N GLY A 138 29.22 -8.95 -22.44
CA GLY A 138 30.48 -9.48 -21.91
C GLY A 138 30.23 -10.60 -20.90
N PHE A 139 29.28 -10.44 -19.97
CA PHE A 139 28.94 -11.52 -19.04
C PHE A 139 28.44 -12.78 -19.76
N VAL A 140 27.53 -12.66 -20.74
CA VAL A 140 26.99 -13.83 -21.45
C VAL A 140 28.06 -14.52 -22.29
N ILE A 141 28.78 -13.76 -23.14
CA ILE A 141 29.84 -14.30 -23.99
C ILE A 141 30.97 -14.87 -23.12
N GLY A 142 31.39 -14.13 -22.11
CA GLY A 142 32.42 -14.55 -21.16
C GLY A 142 32.03 -15.81 -20.39
N THR A 143 30.77 -15.93 -19.95
CA THR A 143 30.28 -17.14 -19.27
C THR A 143 30.31 -18.35 -20.18
N ILE A 144 29.90 -18.21 -21.45
CA ILE A 144 29.97 -19.30 -22.43
C ILE A 144 31.42 -19.75 -22.61
N ILE A 145 32.34 -18.81 -22.86
CA ILE A 145 33.77 -19.11 -23.03
C ILE A 145 34.34 -19.76 -21.76
N LEU A 146 34.02 -19.22 -20.59
CA LEU A 146 34.44 -19.73 -19.30
C LEU A 146 33.96 -21.17 -19.06
N THR A 147 32.72 -21.49 -19.43
CA THR A 147 32.19 -22.86 -19.35
C THR A 147 33.00 -23.81 -20.22
N PHE A 148 33.25 -23.46 -21.49
CA PHE A 148 34.05 -24.30 -22.39
C PHE A 148 35.49 -24.46 -21.90
N LEU A 149 36.14 -23.39 -21.43
CA LEU A 149 37.49 -23.45 -20.87
C LEU A 149 37.54 -24.28 -19.58
N THR A 150 36.51 -24.21 -18.73
CA THR A 150 36.43 -25.02 -17.50
C THR A 150 36.35 -26.51 -17.85
N VAL A 151 35.49 -26.89 -18.81
CA VAL A 151 35.38 -28.27 -19.29
C VAL A 151 36.69 -28.72 -19.93
N TYR A 152 37.31 -27.89 -20.76
CA TYR A 152 38.61 -28.19 -21.38
C TYR A 152 39.70 -28.44 -20.33
N LEU A 153 39.87 -27.53 -19.37
CA LEU A 153 40.87 -27.66 -18.30
C LEU A 153 40.59 -28.88 -17.43
N PHE A 154 39.31 -29.19 -17.18
CA PHE A 154 38.93 -30.38 -16.46
C PHE A 154 39.39 -31.65 -17.17
N ILE A 155 39.12 -31.77 -18.48
CA ILE A 155 39.53 -32.91 -19.30
C ILE A 155 41.06 -32.98 -19.39
N PHE A 156 41.72 -31.86 -19.66
CA PHE A 156 43.17 -31.77 -19.78
C PHE A 156 43.86 -32.19 -18.48
N TYR A 157 43.54 -31.57 -17.34
CA TYR A 157 44.22 -31.88 -16.07
C TYR A 157 43.91 -33.29 -15.58
N SER A 158 42.69 -33.81 -15.81
CA SER A 158 42.38 -35.21 -15.49
C SER A 158 43.24 -36.16 -16.32
N SER A 159 43.29 -35.93 -17.63
CA SER A 159 43.98 -36.81 -18.58
C SER A 159 45.51 -36.72 -18.49
N ALA A 160 46.06 -35.51 -18.38
CA ALA A 160 47.49 -35.28 -18.21
C ALA A 160 47.99 -35.86 -16.88
N SER A 161 47.23 -35.73 -15.79
CA SER A 161 47.58 -36.34 -14.51
C SER A 161 47.52 -37.87 -14.58
N PHE A 162 46.49 -38.45 -15.21
CA PHE A 162 46.44 -39.90 -15.43
C PHE A 162 47.67 -40.38 -16.23
N SER A 163 48.02 -39.64 -17.28
CA SER A 163 49.13 -39.98 -18.17
C SER A 163 50.50 -39.84 -17.49
N ALA A 164 50.67 -38.79 -16.68
CA ALA A 164 51.90 -38.56 -15.93
C ALA A 164 52.07 -39.58 -14.79
N PHE A 165 51.03 -39.84 -13.99
CA PHE A 165 51.19 -40.64 -12.76
C PHE A 165 50.95 -42.14 -12.94
N PHE A 166 50.02 -42.55 -13.80
CA PHE A 166 49.52 -43.94 -13.80
C PHE A 166 49.65 -44.65 -15.16
N LYS A 167 49.67 -43.92 -16.27
CA LYS A 167 49.74 -44.54 -17.59
C LYS A 167 51.13 -45.09 -17.92
N GLU A 168 51.15 -46.33 -18.39
CA GLU A 168 52.24 -46.94 -19.16
C GLU A 168 51.91 -46.81 -20.65
N PHE A 169 52.73 -46.10 -21.43
CA PHE A 169 52.44 -45.96 -22.86
C PHE A 169 52.92 -47.20 -23.64
N THR A 170 52.24 -47.48 -24.76
CA THR A 170 52.65 -48.53 -25.69
C THR A 170 53.05 -47.91 -27.03
N VAL A 171 53.77 -48.65 -27.87
CA VAL A 171 54.31 -48.16 -29.17
C VAL A 171 53.21 -47.60 -30.10
N GLY A 172 51.97 -48.09 -29.98
CA GLY A 172 50.82 -47.59 -30.75
C GLY A 172 50.24 -46.25 -30.26
N GLU A 173 50.63 -45.77 -29.09
CA GLU A 173 50.07 -44.59 -28.42
C GLU A 173 51.03 -43.38 -28.38
N LEU A 174 52.14 -43.43 -29.14
CA LEU A 174 53.20 -42.41 -29.17
C LEU A 174 52.79 -41.02 -29.73
N GLY A 175 51.52 -40.86 -30.13
CA GLY A 175 50.98 -39.58 -30.57
C GLY A 175 50.73 -38.65 -29.38
N VAL A 176 51.37 -37.48 -29.38
CA VAL A 176 51.31 -36.46 -28.33
C VAL A 176 49.87 -36.15 -27.89
N ALA A 177 48.93 -36.08 -28.84
CA ALA A 177 47.51 -35.88 -28.53
C ALA A 177 46.89 -37.05 -27.74
N ASN A 178 47.20 -38.30 -28.07
CA ASN A 178 46.73 -39.49 -27.34
C ASN A 178 47.43 -39.65 -25.97
N SER A 179 48.63 -39.07 -25.84
CA SER A 179 49.37 -39.07 -24.59
C SER A 179 48.93 -37.97 -23.62
N ILE A 180 48.28 -36.91 -24.10
CA ILE A 180 47.79 -35.78 -23.30
C ILE A 180 46.28 -35.86 -23.09
N PHE A 181 45.53 -36.37 -24.08
CA PHE A 181 44.08 -36.54 -24.07
C PHE A 181 43.71 -38.03 -24.23
N ASP A 182 43.87 -38.81 -23.17
CA ASP A 182 43.34 -40.17 -23.08
C ASP A 182 41.82 -40.09 -22.83
N ALA A 183 41.04 -40.32 -23.90
CA ALA A 183 39.58 -40.31 -23.85
C ALA A 183 38.98 -41.34 -22.86
N GLN A 184 39.78 -42.33 -22.43
CA GLN A 184 39.39 -43.35 -21.47
C GLN A 184 40.03 -43.14 -20.09
N ALA A 185 40.75 -42.03 -19.84
CA ALA A 185 41.44 -41.78 -18.57
C ALA A 185 40.55 -42.04 -17.34
N LEU A 186 39.32 -41.48 -17.34
CA LEU A 186 38.36 -41.68 -16.24
C LEU A 186 37.89 -43.13 -16.10
N SER A 187 37.65 -43.82 -17.23
CA SER A 187 37.20 -45.20 -17.21
C SER A 187 38.32 -46.16 -16.82
N LYS A 188 39.57 -45.87 -17.16
CA LYS A 188 40.76 -46.66 -16.78
C LYS A 188 41.06 -46.46 -15.30
N ALA A 189 41.16 -45.22 -14.84
CA ALA A 189 41.33 -44.91 -13.42
C ALA A 189 40.27 -45.53 -12.51
N TYR A 190 39.00 -45.57 -12.94
CA TYR A 190 37.96 -46.26 -12.18
C TYR A 190 38.19 -47.78 -12.07
N LYS A 191 38.75 -48.40 -13.11
CA LYS A 191 39.08 -49.84 -13.11
C LYS A 191 40.34 -50.14 -12.31
N ASP A 192 41.32 -49.24 -12.34
CA ASP A 192 42.64 -49.42 -11.74
C ASP A 192 42.60 -49.17 -10.21
N GLY A 193 41.76 -48.24 -9.74
CA GLY A 193 41.43 -48.14 -8.32
C GLY A 193 40.68 -46.87 -7.91
N PHE A 194 39.91 -46.96 -6.83
CA PHE A 194 39.15 -45.82 -6.30
C PHE A 194 40.05 -44.61 -5.97
N THR A 195 41.25 -44.85 -5.43
CA THR A 195 42.21 -43.79 -5.08
C THR A 195 42.69 -43.03 -6.32
N GLU A 196 42.98 -43.73 -7.41
CA GLU A 196 43.43 -43.12 -8.67
C GLU A 196 42.33 -42.26 -9.29
N LEU A 197 41.09 -42.78 -9.31
CA LEU A 197 39.94 -42.03 -9.76
C LEU A 197 39.73 -40.73 -8.96
N VAL A 198 39.81 -40.79 -7.63
CA VAL A 198 39.67 -39.60 -6.78
C VAL A 198 40.77 -38.58 -7.07
N LEU A 199 42.02 -39.02 -7.22
CA LEU A 199 43.15 -38.13 -7.48
C LEU A 199 43.00 -37.41 -8.83
N ILE A 200 42.64 -38.14 -9.88
CA ILE A 200 42.45 -37.58 -11.23
C ILE A 200 41.26 -36.62 -11.29
N LEU A 201 40.16 -36.92 -10.59
CA LEU A 201 39.00 -36.03 -10.51
C LEU A 201 39.27 -34.77 -9.70
N THR A 202 40.16 -34.82 -8.71
CA THR A 202 40.38 -33.70 -7.77
C THR A 202 41.46 -32.73 -8.22
N ILE A 203 42.49 -33.18 -8.96
CA ILE A 203 43.55 -32.30 -9.47
C ILE A 203 43.00 -31.10 -10.26
N PRO A 204 42.06 -31.27 -11.21
CA PRO A 204 41.49 -30.12 -11.92
C PRO A 204 40.91 -29.05 -10.99
N PHE A 205 40.28 -29.44 -9.88
CA PHE A 205 39.72 -28.48 -8.92
C PHE A 205 40.80 -27.73 -8.13
N VAL A 206 41.96 -28.33 -7.91
CA VAL A 206 43.12 -27.61 -7.34
C VAL A 206 43.53 -26.48 -8.29
N PHE A 207 43.64 -26.74 -9.59
CA PHE A 207 43.97 -25.72 -10.59
C PHE A 207 42.89 -24.65 -10.71
N LEU A 208 41.62 -25.03 -10.86
CA LEU A 208 40.51 -24.07 -10.90
C LEU A 208 40.45 -23.22 -9.60
N GLY A 209 40.70 -23.84 -8.45
CA GLY A 209 40.80 -23.17 -7.15
C GLY A 209 41.93 -22.16 -7.08
N LEU A 210 43.12 -22.50 -7.59
CA LEU A 210 44.25 -21.56 -7.71
C LEU A 210 43.88 -20.38 -8.63
N GLY A 211 43.19 -20.64 -9.73
CA GLY A 211 42.72 -19.59 -10.64
C GLY A 211 41.70 -18.65 -9.98
N TYR A 212 40.79 -19.20 -9.17
CA TYR A 212 39.88 -18.40 -8.34
C TYR A 212 40.64 -17.53 -7.31
N LEU A 213 41.70 -18.05 -6.69
CA LEU A 213 42.53 -17.28 -5.74
C LEU A 213 43.23 -16.09 -6.40
N ILE A 214 43.62 -16.21 -7.67
CA ILE A 214 44.19 -15.09 -8.43
C ILE A 214 43.19 -13.93 -8.48
N HIS A 215 41.93 -14.19 -8.86
CA HIS A 215 40.86 -13.19 -8.86
C HIS A 215 40.66 -12.57 -7.46
N LYS A 216 40.59 -13.40 -6.41
CA LYS A 216 40.43 -12.89 -5.04
C LYS A 216 41.58 -12.01 -4.56
N PHE A 217 42.81 -12.27 -4.97
CA PHE A 217 43.92 -11.38 -4.63
C PHE A 217 43.97 -10.11 -5.49
N GLN A 218 43.37 -10.11 -6.68
CA GLN A 218 43.25 -8.90 -7.49
C GLN A 218 42.30 -7.86 -6.87
N GLU A 219 41.23 -8.29 -6.19
CA GLU A 219 40.27 -7.43 -5.47
C GLU A 219 40.90 -6.61 -4.31
N VAL A 220 42.01 -7.09 -3.73
CA VAL A 220 42.68 -6.42 -2.60
C VAL A 220 43.35 -5.13 -3.07
N LYS A 221 43.24 -4.06 -2.27
CA LYS A 221 43.92 -2.77 -2.52
C LYS A 221 45.36 -2.79 -2.00
N GLY A 222 46.30 -2.24 -2.76
CA GLY A 222 47.72 -2.10 -2.37
C GLY A 222 48.70 -2.95 -3.19
N TRP A 223 50.00 -2.67 -3.05
CA TRP A 223 51.06 -3.30 -3.86
C TRP A 223 51.43 -4.72 -3.43
N GLY A 224 51.08 -5.12 -2.20
CA GLY A 224 51.36 -6.47 -1.66
C GLY A 224 50.61 -7.61 -2.37
N LYS A 225 49.73 -7.33 -3.33
CA LYS A 225 49.00 -8.35 -4.11
C LYS A 225 49.81 -8.93 -5.26
N TYR A 226 50.64 -8.13 -5.91
CA TYR A 226 51.46 -8.55 -7.04
C TYR A 226 52.40 -9.73 -6.72
N PRO A 227 53.16 -9.72 -5.60
CA PRO A 227 54.02 -10.87 -5.28
C PRO A 227 53.21 -12.15 -5.00
N LYS A 228 52.01 -12.06 -4.43
CA LYS A 228 51.13 -13.22 -4.19
C LYS A 228 50.61 -13.82 -5.49
N ILE A 229 50.19 -12.97 -6.43
CA ILE A 229 49.73 -13.40 -7.76
C ILE A 229 50.87 -14.03 -8.55
N VAL A 230 52.05 -13.42 -8.55
CA VAL A 230 53.25 -13.98 -9.21
C VAL A 230 53.62 -15.33 -8.61
N MET A 231 53.56 -15.47 -7.27
CA MET A 231 53.82 -16.74 -6.61
C MET A 231 52.82 -17.83 -7.03
N LEU A 232 51.52 -17.52 -7.11
CA LEU A 232 50.50 -18.47 -7.56
C LEU A 232 50.73 -18.90 -9.01
N ILE A 233 51.02 -17.96 -9.91
CA ILE A 233 51.33 -18.23 -11.32
C ILE A 233 52.61 -19.08 -11.45
N ALA A 234 53.62 -18.80 -10.63
CA ALA A 234 54.85 -19.58 -10.64
C ALA A 234 54.61 -21.03 -10.18
N VAL A 235 53.80 -21.24 -9.14
CA VAL A 235 53.45 -22.58 -8.65
C VAL A 235 52.70 -23.38 -9.71
N THR A 236 51.71 -22.79 -10.39
CA THR A 236 50.99 -23.49 -11.48
C THR A 236 51.90 -23.77 -12.67
N PHE A 237 52.76 -22.83 -13.06
CA PHE A 237 53.74 -23.06 -14.13
C PHE A 237 54.69 -24.22 -13.82
N ILE A 238 55.21 -24.28 -12.59
CA ILE A 238 56.10 -25.36 -12.14
C ILE A 238 55.38 -26.70 -12.22
N PHE A 239 54.13 -26.78 -11.77
CA PHE A 239 53.38 -28.03 -11.82
C PHE A 239 53.12 -28.49 -13.26
N ASP A 240 52.73 -27.58 -14.14
CA ASP A 240 52.54 -27.89 -15.56
C ASP A 240 53.85 -28.34 -16.23
N ALA A 241 54.98 -27.74 -15.85
CA ALA A 241 56.30 -28.18 -16.31
C ALA A 241 56.66 -29.59 -15.81
N ILE A 242 56.27 -29.94 -14.58
CA ILE A 242 56.44 -31.30 -14.04
C ILE A 242 55.59 -32.31 -14.82
N LEU A 243 54.30 -32.01 -15.05
CA LEU A 243 53.43 -32.87 -15.87
C LEU A 243 53.98 -33.05 -17.28
N ALA A 244 54.43 -31.96 -17.91
CA ALA A 244 55.02 -32.00 -19.23
C ALA A 244 56.29 -32.85 -19.27
N TYR A 245 57.19 -32.67 -18.30
CA TYR A 245 58.43 -33.44 -18.18
C TYR A 245 58.13 -34.94 -18.08
N GLU A 246 57.30 -35.35 -17.12
CA GLU A 246 56.92 -36.75 -16.88
C GLU A 246 56.33 -37.43 -18.12
N ILE A 247 55.39 -36.77 -18.80
CA ILE A 247 54.77 -37.32 -20.02
C ILE A 247 55.83 -37.44 -21.13
N THR A 248 56.67 -36.42 -21.33
CA THR A 248 57.69 -36.47 -22.39
C THR A 248 58.82 -37.44 -22.12
N GLU A 249 59.21 -37.63 -20.86
CA GLU A 249 60.20 -38.61 -20.43
C GLU A 249 59.69 -40.03 -20.68
N LYS A 250 58.46 -40.33 -20.28
CA LYS A 250 57.83 -41.63 -20.55
C LYS A 250 57.74 -41.93 -22.05
N ILE A 251 57.34 -40.95 -22.87
CA ILE A 251 57.31 -41.11 -24.34
C ILE A 251 58.72 -41.35 -24.90
N TYR A 252 59.73 -40.66 -24.37
CA TYR A 252 61.12 -40.82 -24.80
C TYR A 252 61.67 -42.19 -24.44
N ASN A 253 61.48 -42.65 -23.19
CA ASN A 253 61.96 -43.94 -22.72
C ASN A 253 61.38 -45.09 -23.54
N ILE A 254 60.11 -45.02 -23.91
CA ILE A 254 59.49 -46.04 -24.77
C ILE A 254 60.06 -46.01 -26.18
N LYS A 255 60.32 -44.82 -26.75
CA LYS A 255 61.02 -44.74 -28.03
C LYS A 255 62.43 -45.31 -27.93
N ALA A 256 63.11 -45.10 -26.81
CA ALA A 256 64.44 -45.62 -26.57
C ALA A 256 64.45 -47.15 -26.45
N GLU A 257 63.56 -47.73 -25.65
CA GLU A 257 63.39 -49.18 -25.48
C GLU A 257 63.04 -49.92 -26.77
N ASN A 258 62.36 -49.23 -27.70
CA ASN A 258 61.97 -49.79 -29.00
C ASN A 258 62.93 -49.43 -30.15
N SER A 259 64.04 -48.76 -29.86
CA SER A 259 65.07 -48.44 -30.84
C SER A 259 66.27 -49.37 -30.67
N PHE A 260 66.96 -49.69 -31.77
CA PHE A 260 68.16 -50.54 -31.75
C PHE A 260 69.44 -49.78 -31.38
N ASP A 261 69.34 -48.47 -31.12
CA ASP A 261 70.45 -47.58 -30.80
C ASP A 261 70.56 -47.35 -29.28
N ASP A 262 71.79 -47.20 -28.79
CA ASP A 262 72.07 -46.87 -27.38
C ASP A 262 71.76 -45.39 -27.13
N ILE A 263 70.51 -45.12 -26.76
CA ILE A 263 69.96 -43.78 -26.65
C ILE A 263 70.27 -43.21 -25.25
N PRO A 264 70.79 -41.97 -25.15
CA PRO A 264 71.18 -41.39 -23.87
C PRO A 264 69.96 -41.19 -22.95
N PRO A 265 70.16 -41.17 -21.61
CA PRO A 265 69.08 -40.96 -20.66
C PRO A 265 68.41 -39.60 -20.89
N TYR A 266 67.10 -39.56 -20.65
CA TYR A 266 66.35 -38.31 -20.78
C TYR A 266 66.86 -37.28 -19.76
N THR A 267 67.06 -36.05 -20.22
CA THR A 267 67.54 -34.96 -19.36
C THR A 267 66.63 -33.75 -19.50
N VAL A 268 66.63 -32.90 -18.48
CA VAL A 268 65.89 -31.63 -18.49
C VAL A 268 66.22 -30.78 -19.71
N ALA A 269 67.49 -30.75 -20.15
CA ALA A 269 67.90 -30.02 -21.35
C ALA A 269 67.22 -30.56 -22.62
N MET A 270 67.04 -31.88 -22.74
CA MET A 270 66.31 -32.49 -23.86
C MET A 270 64.81 -32.16 -23.79
N ALA A 271 64.23 -32.06 -22.59
CA ALA A 271 62.85 -31.62 -22.42
C ALA A 271 62.61 -30.20 -22.93
N PHE A 272 63.47 -29.25 -22.58
CA PHE A 272 63.36 -27.85 -23.05
C PHE A 272 63.54 -27.70 -24.56
N GLN A 273 64.24 -28.63 -25.22
CA GLN A 273 64.39 -28.66 -26.68
C GLN A 273 63.22 -29.38 -27.38
N SER A 274 62.38 -30.11 -26.65
CA SER A 274 61.25 -30.86 -27.18
C SER A 274 60.06 -29.95 -27.45
N VAL A 275 59.55 -29.97 -28.68
CA VAL A 275 58.30 -29.28 -29.04
C VAL A 275 57.13 -29.84 -28.23
N ASN A 276 57.12 -31.15 -27.94
CA ASN A 276 56.04 -31.80 -27.21
C ASN A 276 55.93 -31.30 -25.76
N PHE A 277 57.06 -30.99 -25.13
CA PHE A 277 57.10 -30.43 -23.79
C PHE A 277 56.38 -29.08 -23.75
N TRP A 278 56.72 -28.18 -24.68
CA TRP A 278 56.08 -26.87 -24.78
C TRP A 278 54.61 -26.95 -25.21
N LEU A 279 54.22 -27.92 -26.03
CA LEU A 279 52.82 -28.14 -26.39
C LEU A 279 51.97 -28.53 -25.18
N ILE A 280 52.49 -29.36 -24.26
CA ILE A 280 51.78 -29.73 -23.02
C ILE A 280 51.61 -28.50 -22.13
N ILE A 281 52.69 -27.75 -21.89
CA ILE A 281 52.64 -26.52 -21.09
C ILE A 281 51.69 -25.50 -21.72
N PHE A 282 51.71 -25.34 -23.04
CA PHE A 282 50.80 -24.44 -23.71
C PHE A 282 49.35 -24.88 -23.55
N ALA A 283 49.07 -26.17 -23.72
CA ALA A 283 47.73 -26.75 -23.60
C ALA A 283 47.16 -26.65 -22.17
N GLY A 284 48.00 -26.61 -21.14
CA GLY A 284 47.59 -26.41 -19.75
C GLY A 284 47.70 -24.95 -19.32
N PHE A 285 48.92 -24.51 -19.01
CA PHE A 285 49.24 -23.26 -18.35
C PHE A 285 48.75 -22.02 -19.08
N VAL A 286 48.94 -21.95 -20.40
CA VAL A 286 48.48 -20.78 -21.16
C VAL A 286 46.96 -20.71 -21.20
N VAL A 287 46.29 -21.86 -21.42
CA VAL A 287 44.83 -21.94 -21.38
C VAL A 287 44.30 -21.61 -19.97
N TYR A 288 45.00 -22.03 -18.92
CA TYR A 288 44.72 -21.68 -17.54
C TYR A 288 44.80 -20.17 -17.28
N LEU A 289 45.82 -19.48 -17.79
CA LEU A 289 45.91 -18.02 -17.69
C LEU A 289 44.75 -17.33 -18.42
N VAL A 290 44.40 -17.80 -19.62
CA VAL A 290 43.22 -17.29 -20.35
C VAL A 290 41.94 -17.53 -19.56
N TRP A 291 41.76 -18.71 -18.97
CA TRP A 291 40.62 -19.02 -18.10
C TRP A 291 40.54 -18.05 -16.92
N GLY A 292 41.66 -17.78 -16.24
CA GLY A 292 41.70 -16.86 -15.11
C GLY A 292 41.33 -15.42 -15.48
N LEU A 293 41.80 -14.94 -16.64
CA LEU A 293 41.45 -13.61 -17.16
C LEU A 293 39.97 -13.52 -17.56
N VAL A 294 39.44 -14.54 -18.23
CA VAL A 294 38.01 -14.58 -18.60
C VAL A 294 37.14 -14.67 -17.35
N PHE A 295 37.56 -15.44 -16.33
CA PHE A 295 36.88 -15.53 -15.05
C PHE A 295 36.79 -14.18 -14.35
N ASP A 296 37.92 -13.45 -14.24
CA ASP A 296 37.96 -12.10 -13.64
C ASP A 296 37.00 -11.14 -14.35
N PHE A 297 37.03 -11.13 -15.69
CA PHE A 297 36.12 -10.34 -16.51
C PHE A 297 34.63 -10.68 -16.28
N VAL A 298 34.29 -11.97 -16.20
CA VAL A 298 32.91 -12.43 -15.93
C VAL A 298 32.46 -12.01 -14.54
N MET A 299 33.32 -12.14 -13.53
CA MET A 299 33.02 -11.76 -12.15
C MET A 299 32.82 -10.26 -11.99
N GLU A 300 33.66 -9.43 -12.62
CA GLU A 300 33.49 -7.98 -12.64
C GLU A 300 32.18 -7.58 -13.32
N ALA A 301 31.87 -8.20 -14.46
CA ALA A 301 30.62 -7.97 -15.18
C ALA A 301 29.39 -8.37 -14.34
N TYR A 302 29.46 -9.48 -13.62
CA TYR A 302 28.40 -9.93 -12.71
C TYR A 302 28.15 -8.93 -11.59
N GLY A 303 29.20 -8.43 -10.92
CA GLY A 303 29.08 -7.45 -9.84
C GLY A 303 28.36 -6.17 -10.26
N LYS A 304 28.64 -5.67 -11.47
CA LYS A 304 27.96 -4.51 -12.06
C LYS A 304 26.46 -4.79 -12.31
N LEU A 305 26.11 -5.98 -12.78
CA LEU A 305 24.72 -6.37 -13.02
C LEU A 305 23.92 -6.49 -11.72
N ASP A 306 24.55 -7.03 -10.68
CA ASP A 306 23.92 -7.18 -9.37
C ASP A 306 23.60 -5.79 -8.76
N GLN A 307 24.54 -4.85 -8.82
CA GLN A 307 24.32 -3.46 -8.37
C GLN A 307 23.13 -2.80 -9.08
N LEU A 308 22.98 -2.98 -10.40
CA LEU A 308 21.81 -2.48 -11.15
C LEU A 308 20.52 -3.04 -10.60
N SER A 309 20.51 -4.35 -10.36
CA SER A 309 19.33 -5.07 -9.92
C SER A 309 18.87 -4.57 -8.55
N VAL A 310 19.82 -4.29 -7.64
CA VAL A 310 19.57 -3.73 -6.32
C VAL A 310 18.97 -2.33 -6.41
N ILE A 311 19.55 -1.44 -7.22
CA ILE A 311 19.04 -0.06 -7.40
C ILE A 311 17.63 -0.07 -8.00
N VAL A 312 17.41 -0.87 -9.04
CA VAL A 312 16.09 -1.00 -9.68
C VAL A 312 15.07 -1.57 -8.69
N LYS A 313 15.46 -2.55 -7.88
CA LYS A 313 14.59 -3.13 -6.85
C LYS A 313 14.20 -2.08 -5.79
N ALA A 314 15.16 -1.30 -5.29
CA ALA A 314 14.89 -0.25 -4.31
C ALA A 314 13.88 0.79 -4.84
N LYS A 315 14.01 1.22 -6.10
CA LYS A 315 13.06 2.16 -6.72
C LYS A 315 11.67 1.54 -6.94
N LYS A 316 11.59 0.25 -7.29
CA LYS A 316 10.30 -0.46 -7.36
C LYS A 316 9.61 -0.55 -6.00
N GLU A 317 10.37 -0.77 -4.93
CA GLU A 317 9.82 -0.75 -3.56
C GLU A 317 9.33 0.65 -3.19
N GLU A 318 10.00 1.71 -3.64
CA GLU A 318 9.52 3.08 -3.45
C GLU A 318 8.20 3.35 -4.22
N ILE A 319 8.08 2.88 -5.46
CA ILE A 319 6.84 2.95 -6.24
C ILE A 319 5.71 2.25 -5.49
N ALA A 320 5.92 1.02 -5.01
CA ALA A 320 4.91 0.25 -4.30
C ALA A 320 4.41 0.99 -3.03
N LYS A 321 5.31 1.64 -2.28
CA LYS A 321 4.93 2.47 -1.13
C LYS A 321 4.08 3.69 -1.53
N LYS A 322 4.36 4.30 -2.69
CA LYS A 322 3.56 5.43 -3.21
C LYS A 322 2.20 4.97 -3.72
N GLU A 323 2.12 3.81 -4.36
CA GLU A 323 0.85 3.20 -4.77
C GLU A 323 -0.02 2.87 -3.54
N GLU A 324 0.57 2.39 -2.46
CA GLU A 324 -0.14 2.20 -1.18
C GLU A 324 -0.67 3.52 -0.61
N GLN A 325 0.09 4.62 -0.76
CA GLN A 325 -0.38 5.95 -0.35
C GLN A 325 -1.58 6.42 -1.19
N LEU A 326 -1.58 6.17 -2.50
CA LEU A 326 -2.73 6.46 -3.36
C LEU A 326 -3.97 5.67 -2.93
N HIS A 327 -3.82 4.38 -2.63
CA HIS A 327 -4.92 3.55 -2.13
C HIS A 327 -5.52 4.11 -0.83
N LYS A 328 -4.67 4.58 0.10
CA LYS A 328 -5.15 5.21 1.34
C LYS A 328 -5.92 6.51 1.10
N LEU A 329 -5.49 7.32 0.12
CA LEU A 329 -6.20 8.54 -0.28
C LEU A 329 -7.52 8.23 -0.97
N ASP A 330 -7.60 7.14 -1.72
CA ASP A 330 -8.84 6.66 -2.34
C ASP A 330 -9.85 6.21 -1.27
N GLU A 331 -9.40 5.41 -0.29
CA GLU A 331 -10.23 5.05 0.88
C GLU A 331 -10.69 6.27 1.69
N GLU A 332 -9.83 7.29 1.86
CA GLU A 332 -10.20 8.54 2.51
C GLU A 332 -11.28 9.28 1.70
N THR A 333 -11.14 9.31 0.38
CA THR A 333 -12.10 9.93 -0.54
C THR A 333 -13.47 9.27 -0.44
N ASP A 334 -13.52 7.94 -0.44
CA ASP A 334 -14.77 7.18 -0.28
C ASP A 334 -15.44 7.44 1.06
N LYS A 335 -14.67 7.46 2.15
CA LYS A 335 -15.18 7.78 3.49
C LYS A 335 -15.78 9.19 3.53
N LEU A 336 -15.09 10.18 2.97
CA LEU A 336 -15.56 11.56 2.92
C LEU A 336 -16.84 11.69 2.06
N ASN A 337 -16.89 11.03 0.91
CA ASN A 337 -18.09 11.02 0.05
C ASN A 337 -19.30 10.43 0.77
N ASN A 338 -19.12 9.33 1.50
CA ASN A 338 -20.20 8.71 2.29
C ASN A 338 -20.70 9.64 3.40
N ILE A 339 -19.79 10.32 4.11
CA ILE A 339 -20.15 11.30 5.15
C ILE A 339 -20.91 12.48 4.54
N ILE A 340 -20.44 13.02 3.40
CA ILE A 340 -21.13 14.10 2.69
C ILE A 340 -22.53 13.66 2.25
N GLY A 341 -22.69 12.45 1.72
CA GLY A 341 -23.98 11.90 1.32
C GLY A 341 -24.96 11.77 2.51
N SER A 342 -24.47 11.28 3.66
CA SER A 342 -25.27 11.22 4.89
C SER A 342 -25.67 12.61 5.38
N ASN A 343 -24.73 13.56 5.41
CA ASN A 343 -24.99 14.93 5.83
C ASN A 343 -25.98 15.63 4.88
N ASN A 344 -25.88 15.40 3.57
CA ASN A 344 -26.82 15.94 2.60
C ASN A 344 -28.24 15.42 2.83
N THR A 345 -28.39 14.15 3.21
CA THR A 345 -29.69 13.58 3.58
C THR A 345 -30.27 14.29 4.80
N GLU A 346 -29.47 14.56 5.83
CA GLU A 346 -29.91 15.32 7.01
C GLU A 346 -30.21 16.78 6.68
N ILE A 347 -29.42 17.42 5.84
CA ILE A 347 -29.66 18.78 5.34
C ILE A 347 -31.03 18.87 4.66
N GLU A 348 -31.37 17.93 3.78
CA GLU A 348 -32.67 17.93 3.08
C GLU A 348 -33.85 17.69 4.04
N LYS A 349 -33.69 16.82 5.06
CA LYS A 349 -34.68 16.66 6.13
C LYS A 349 -34.89 17.97 6.90
N LEU A 350 -33.81 18.63 7.31
CA LEU A 350 -33.86 19.88 8.08
C LEU A 350 -34.48 21.02 7.26
N LYS A 351 -34.15 21.14 5.97
CA LYS A 351 -34.82 22.08 5.06
C LYS A 351 -36.31 21.81 4.95
N THR A 352 -36.70 20.55 4.78
CA THR A 352 -38.12 20.16 4.72
C THR A 352 -38.88 20.57 5.98
N ILE A 353 -38.28 20.37 7.16
CA ILE A 353 -38.86 20.80 8.45
C ILE A 353 -39.00 22.33 8.50
N LEU A 354 -37.94 23.06 8.11
CA LEU A 354 -37.94 24.52 8.14
C LEU A 354 -38.97 25.14 7.18
N ASP A 355 -39.10 24.58 5.98
CA ASP A 355 -39.90 25.15 4.89
C ASP A 355 -41.37 24.72 4.92
N HIS A 356 -41.68 23.52 5.42
CA HIS A 356 -43.01 22.91 5.26
C HIS A 356 -43.69 22.46 6.57
N SER A 357 -43.04 22.62 7.72
CA SER A 357 -43.60 22.19 9.02
C SER A 357 -43.78 23.35 10.00
N ASP A 358 -44.97 23.42 10.58
CA ASP A 358 -45.23 24.24 11.77
C ASP A 358 -44.73 23.50 13.00
N ILE A 359 -43.83 24.13 13.78
CA ILE A 359 -43.28 23.51 14.99
C ILE A 359 -44.29 23.69 16.12
N ILE A 360 -44.85 22.58 16.60
CA ILE A 360 -45.72 22.56 17.77
C ILE A 360 -44.85 22.41 19.03
N LYS A 361 -45.22 23.08 20.12
CA LYS A 361 -44.60 22.91 21.44
C LYS A 361 -45.40 21.92 22.29
N PRO A 362 -45.08 20.62 22.28
CA PRO A 362 -45.92 19.59 22.89
C PRO A 362 -45.93 19.64 24.43
N LYS A 363 -44.81 19.99 25.07
CA LYS A 363 -44.73 20.12 26.55
C LYS A 363 -45.66 21.21 27.09
N GLU A 364 -45.72 22.35 26.41
CA GLU A 364 -46.56 23.49 26.80
C GLU A 364 -48.06 23.18 26.58
N LEU A 365 -48.38 22.42 25.53
CA LEU A 365 -49.72 21.90 25.26
C LEU A 365 -50.16 20.88 26.32
N GLU A 366 -49.30 19.92 26.66
CA GLU A 366 -49.56 18.93 27.71
C GLU A 366 -49.85 19.63 29.05
N HIS A 367 -49.01 20.59 29.43
CA HIS A 367 -49.21 21.36 30.65
C HIS A 367 -50.56 22.11 30.65
N SER A 368 -50.92 22.76 29.54
CA SER A 368 -52.19 23.48 29.42
C SER A 368 -53.40 22.54 29.54
N LEU A 369 -53.35 21.37 28.92
CA LEU A 369 -54.40 20.34 29.00
C LEU A 369 -54.53 19.75 30.41
N MET A 370 -53.41 19.50 31.10
CA MET A 370 -53.42 18.98 32.47
C MET A 370 -53.97 20.02 33.46
N ARG A 371 -53.56 21.29 33.33
CA ARG A 371 -54.11 22.38 34.17
C ARG A 371 -55.61 22.57 33.94
N PHE A 372 -56.06 22.45 32.70
CA PHE A 372 -57.50 22.44 32.37
C PHE A 372 -58.25 21.27 33.01
N LEU A 373 -57.67 20.06 32.98
CA LEU A 373 -58.24 18.90 33.64
C LEU A 373 -58.34 19.10 35.17
N ASP A 374 -57.31 19.65 35.81
CA ASP A 374 -57.31 19.88 37.26
C ASP A 374 -58.50 20.75 37.71
N GLY A 375 -58.76 21.85 36.99
CA GLY A 375 -59.91 22.71 37.26
C GLY A 375 -61.26 22.05 36.98
N TRP A 376 -61.33 21.23 35.92
CA TRP A 376 -62.51 20.43 35.61
C TRP A 376 -62.83 19.40 36.71
N LEU A 377 -61.79 18.74 37.25
CA LEU A 377 -61.92 17.78 38.35
C LEU A 377 -62.30 18.48 39.66
N GLU A 378 -61.79 19.68 39.93
CA GLU A 378 -62.18 20.46 41.12
C GLU A 378 -63.69 20.78 41.12
N PHE A 379 -64.25 21.16 39.96
CA PHE A 379 -65.69 21.38 39.82
C PHE A 379 -66.50 20.08 40.07
N LEU A 380 -66.02 18.94 39.58
CA LEU A 380 -66.64 17.64 39.82
C LEU A 380 -66.60 17.24 41.30
N ASN A 381 -65.49 17.54 42.00
CA ASN A 381 -65.33 17.29 43.43
C ASN A 381 -66.35 18.09 44.26
N PHE A 382 -66.52 19.37 43.95
CA PHE A 382 -67.40 20.27 44.71
C PHE A 382 -68.89 19.92 44.56
N ASN A 383 -69.30 19.37 43.40
CA ASN A 383 -70.70 19.05 43.10
C ASN A 383 -71.09 17.57 43.34
N SER A 384 -70.30 16.83 44.13
CA SER A 384 -70.60 15.47 44.62
C SER A 384 -71.00 14.45 43.53
N ARG A 385 -70.30 14.43 42.39
CA ARG A 385 -70.48 13.36 41.39
C ARG A 385 -69.64 12.13 41.69
N ASP A 386 -70.15 10.98 41.25
CA ASP A 386 -69.60 9.63 41.40
C ASP A 386 -68.09 9.56 41.09
N GLU A 387 -67.34 8.77 41.88
CA GLU A 387 -65.90 8.51 41.71
C GLU A 387 -65.57 8.14 40.26
N THR A 388 -66.46 7.34 39.67
CA THR A 388 -66.42 6.88 38.28
C THR A 388 -66.31 8.02 37.28
N ALA A 389 -67.06 9.11 37.46
CA ALA A 389 -67.07 10.24 36.54
C ALA A 389 -65.74 11.01 36.56
N ARG A 390 -65.06 11.05 37.71
CA ARG A 390 -63.75 11.68 37.86
C ARG A 390 -62.67 10.87 37.17
N GLN A 391 -62.69 9.54 37.40
CA GLN A 391 -61.75 8.64 36.75
C GLN A 391 -61.92 8.64 35.23
N ASN A 392 -63.17 8.69 34.73
CA ASN A 392 -63.44 8.80 33.30
C ASN A 392 -62.90 10.10 32.70
N ALA A 393 -63.11 11.24 33.36
CA ALA A 393 -62.61 12.53 32.89
C ALA A 393 -61.06 12.56 32.83
N HIS A 394 -60.40 12.02 33.86
CA HIS A 394 -58.95 11.90 33.89
C HIS A 394 -58.42 10.99 32.77
N ASN A 395 -58.98 9.79 32.64
CA ASN A 395 -58.56 8.83 31.62
C ASN A 395 -58.72 9.39 30.21
N LEU A 396 -59.81 10.11 29.95
CA LEU A 396 -60.11 10.70 28.65
C LEU A 396 -59.07 11.75 28.23
N VAL A 397 -58.64 12.63 29.15
CA VAL A 397 -57.62 13.64 28.84
C VAL A 397 -56.23 13.00 28.73
N VAL A 398 -55.90 12.02 29.58
CA VAL A 398 -54.63 11.29 29.48
C VAL A 398 -54.54 10.50 28.18
N GLU A 399 -55.60 9.81 27.78
CA GLU A 399 -55.68 9.09 26.51
C GLU A 399 -55.55 10.07 25.32
N PHE A 400 -56.21 11.23 25.40
CA PHE A 400 -56.06 12.28 24.38
C PHE A 400 -54.61 12.77 24.25
N ILE A 401 -53.92 13.00 25.38
CA ILE A 401 -52.51 13.41 25.41
C ILE A 401 -51.61 12.30 24.84
N GLN A 402 -51.86 11.04 25.20
CA GLN A 402 -51.11 9.89 24.68
C GLN A 402 -51.27 9.72 23.17
N MET A 403 -52.48 9.93 22.64
CA MET A 403 -52.76 9.76 21.21
C MET A 403 -52.31 10.94 20.36
N ASN A 404 -52.37 12.17 20.88
CA ASN A 404 -52.18 13.38 20.07
C ASN A 404 -50.91 14.15 20.42
N VAL A 405 -50.47 14.16 21.68
CA VAL A 405 -49.35 15.00 22.14
C VAL A 405 -48.04 14.23 22.24
N LYS A 406 -48.05 13.03 22.84
CA LYS A 406 -46.84 12.19 23.00
C LYS A 406 -46.15 11.80 21.68
N PRO A 407 -46.86 11.51 20.57
CA PRO A 407 -46.21 11.27 19.29
C PRO A 407 -45.42 12.47 18.78
N MET A 408 -45.86 13.70 19.10
CA MET A 408 -45.15 14.93 18.73
C MET A 408 -43.89 15.13 19.59
N GLU A 409 -43.89 14.70 20.85
CA GLU A 409 -42.70 14.75 21.73
C GLU A 409 -41.60 13.80 21.27
N ALA A 410 -41.97 12.58 20.85
CA ALA A 410 -41.01 11.60 20.34
C ALA A 410 -40.30 12.11 19.08
N LEU A 411 -41.05 12.75 18.17
CA LEU A 411 -40.50 13.39 16.97
C LEU A 411 -39.62 14.61 17.30
N ALA A 412 -39.92 15.35 18.37
CA ALA A 412 -39.07 16.47 18.81
C ALA A 412 -37.76 16.00 19.47
N GLN A 413 -37.77 14.89 20.22
CA GLN A 413 -36.61 14.36 20.95
C GLN A 413 -35.61 13.60 20.06
N ASP A 414 -36.08 12.87 19.05
CA ASP A 414 -35.19 12.22 18.06
C ASP A 414 -34.41 13.26 17.23
N ASN A 415 -34.92 14.49 17.16
CA ASN A 415 -34.28 15.63 16.51
C ASN A 415 -33.38 16.45 17.45
N GLU A 416 -33.36 16.20 18.76
CA GLU A 416 -32.47 16.86 19.74
C GLU A 416 -31.22 16.03 20.06
N LYS A 417 -31.28 14.70 19.95
CA LYS A 417 -30.09 13.84 19.93
C LYS A 417 -29.30 14.02 18.63
#